data_AF-A0AAE4A321-F1
#
_entry.id   AF-A0AAE4A321-F1
#
_cell.length_a   1.000
_cell.length_b   1.000
_cell.length_c   1.000
_cell.angle_alpha   90.00
_cell.angle_beta   90.00
_cell.angle_gamma   90.00
#
_symmetry.space_group_name_H-M   'P 1'
#
loop_
_entity.id
_entity.type
_entity.pdbx_description
1 polymer ?
#
loop_
_entity_poly.entity_id
_entity_poly.type
_entity_poly.pdbx_seq_one_letter_code
_entity_poly.pdbx_strand_id
1 'polypeptide(L)'
;MHATGTLFEEPADPVGAFVDKIGVLTPEARQELDAWRAGEVVLLTCVAFAEVDAGSGRQRFTGQPSGPHAVPTHRSATADLLGFIDGSAADDLLAALGIHGIKVSRFDYYAAPHRIEVGDVVRRRLTLD
;
A
#
# COMPACT_ATOMS: atom_id res chain seq x y z
N MET A 1 -6.69 -19.60 -4.00
CA MET A 1 -6.20 -18.30 -3.49
C MET A 1 -6.32 -18.30 -1.97
N HIS A 2 -5.35 -17.74 -1.25
CA HIS A 2 -5.32 -17.75 0.23
C HIS A 2 -5.73 -16.44 0.87
N ALA A 3 -5.29 -15.32 0.32
CA ALA A 3 -5.62 -13.99 0.79
C ALA A 3 -5.39 -12.96 -0.31
N THR A 4 -6.12 -11.87 -0.24
CA THR A 4 -5.81 -10.61 -0.92
C THR A 4 -5.68 -9.52 0.13
N GLY A 5 -5.13 -8.37 -0.21
CA GLY A 5 -5.00 -7.32 0.77
C GLY A 5 -4.24 -6.10 0.31
N THR A 6 -4.06 -5.18 1.26
CA THR A 6 -3.23 -3.99 1.12
C THR A 6 -2.20 -3.96 2.25
N LEU A 7 -0.94 -3.74 1.87
CA LEU A 7 0.17 -3.50 2.78
C LEU A 7 0.48 -2.00 2.80
N PHE A 8 0.49 -1.42 4.00
CA PHE A 8 0.93 -0.06 4.25
C PHE A 8 2.35 -0.05 4.80
N GLU A 9 3.24 0.63 4.10
CA GLU A 9 4.64 0.76 4.48
C GLU A 9 5.12 2.20 4.33
N GLU A 10 6.18 2.54 5.04
CA GLU A 10 6.89 3.79 4.83
C GLU A 10 7.98 3.55 3.77
N PRO A 11 8.05 4.35 2.69
CA PRO A 11 9.05 4.15 1.65
C PRO A 11 10.46 4.37 2.20
N ALA A 12 11.41 3.54 1.78
CA ALA A 12 12.81 3.65 2.19
C ALA A 12 13.47 4.97 1.71
N ASP A 13 13.03 5.47 0.54
CA ASP A 13 13.38 6.81 0.04
C ASP A 13 12.10 7.59 -0.26
N PRO A 14 11.61 8.41 0.70
CA PRO A 14 10.40 9.20 0.50
C PRO A 14 10.53 10.26 -0.60
N VAL A 15 11.74 10.79 -0.85
CA VAL A 15 11.97 11.78 -1.91
C VAL A 15 11.86 11.10 -3.27
N GLY A 16 12.53 9.96 -3.43
CA GLY A 16 12.42 9.11 -4.62
C GLY A 16 10.97 8.71 -4.89
N ALA A 17 10.23 8.31 -3.85
CA ALA A 17 8.83 7.91 -3.99
C ALA A 17 7.92 9.03 -4.55
N PHE A 18 8.11 10.29 -4.14
CA PHE A 18 7.37 11.42 -4.73
C PHE A 18 7.75 11.67 -6.19
N VAL A 19 9.04 11.56 -6.51
CA VAL A 19 9.54 11.77 -7.88
C VAL A 19 9.06 10.66 -8.80
N ASP A 20 9.04 9.40 -8.35
CA ASP A 20 8.53 8.28 -9.14
C ASP A 20 7.03 8.42 -9.43
N LYS A 21 6.27 9.04 -8.51
CA LYS A 21 4.83 9.29 -8.66
C LYS A 21 4.52 10.44 -9.63
N ILE A 22 5.21 11.58 -9.49
CA ILE A 22 4.81 12.86 -10.13
C ILE A 22 5.84 13.32 -11.20
N GLY A 23 7.02 12.71 -11.25
CA GLY A 23 8.15 13.08 -12.11
C GLY A 23 8.95 14.29 -11.61
N VAL A 24 8.40 15.06 -10.66
CA VAL A 24 9.04 16.25 -10.09
C VAL A 24 8.54 16.49 -8.66
N LEU A 25 9.38 17.13 -7.84
CA LEU A 25 9.02 17.52 -6.49
C LEU A 25 8.23 18.85 -6.45
N THR A 26 6.90 18.74 -6.36
CA THR A 26 5.97 19.88 -6.26
C THR A 26 6.13 20.64 -4.94
N PRO A 27 5.62 21.88 -4.83
CA PRO A 27 5.58 22.61 -3.55
C PRO A 27 4.86 21.84 -2.44
N GLU A 28 3.75 21.17 -2.76
CA GLU A 28 2.97 20.37 -1.82
C GLU A 28 3.80 19.17 -1.34
N ALA A 29 4.47 18.45 -2.25
CA ALA A 29 5.36 17.35 -1.89
C ALA A 29 6.53 17.81 -1.00
N ARG A 30 7.03 19.03 -1.19
CA ARG A 30 8.07 19.61 -0.31
C ARG A 30 7.52 19.86 1.08
N GLN A 31 6.32 20.42 1.20
CA GLN A 31 5.67 20.66 2.49
C GLN A 31 5.42 19.33 3.23
N GLU A 32 4.96 18.30 2.52
CA GLU A 32 4.78 16.96 3.08
C GLU A 32 6.11 16.33 3.53
N LEU A 33 7.19 16.51 2.76
CA LEU A 33 8.53 16.06 3.15
C LEU A 33 9.07 16.82 4.37
N ASP A 34 8.81 18.11 4.48
CA ASP A 34 9.24 18.91 5.62
C ASP A 34 8.45 18.52 6.88
N ALA A 35 7.14 18.32 6.78
CA ALA A 35 6.31 17.78 7.86
C ALA A 35 6.76 16.36 8.27
N TRP A 36 7.16 15.54 7.29
CA TRP A 36 7.70 14.19 7.54
C TRP A 36 9.02 14.26 8.31
N ARG A 37 9.95 15.14 7.92
CA ARG A 37 11.22 15.39 8.63
C ARG A 37 10.98 15.91 10.05
N ALA A 38 9.95 16.71 10.25
CA ALA A 38 9.53 17.18 11.57
C ALA A 38 8.83 16.11 12.43
N GLY A 39 8.47 14.95 11.84
CA GLY A 39 7.76 13.87 12.52
C GLY A 39 6.25 14.11 12.68
N GLU A 40 5.71 15.16 12.04
CA GLU A 40 4.29 15.53 12.10
C GLU A 40 3.40 14.61 11.26
N VAL A 41 3.99 13.99 10.23
CA VAL A 41 3.34 13.01 9.36
C VAL A 41 4.22 11.76 9.16
N VAL A 42 3.57 10.65 8.84
CA VAL A 42 4.20 9.46 8.24
C VAL A 42 3.85 9.46 6.76
N LEU A 43 4.82 9.16 5.89
CA LEU A 43 4.57 8.98 4.47
C LEU A 43 4.31 7.50 4.22
N LEU A 44 3.17 7.18 3.61
CA LEU A 44 2.75 5.80 3.35
C LEU A 44 2.71 5.50 1.86
N THR A 45 3.25 4.34 1.51
CA THR A 45 2.94 3.64 0.26
C THR A 45 1.97 2.50 0.54
N CYS A 46 0.98 2.34 -0.32
CA CYS A 46 0.01 1.28 -0.26
C CYS A 46 0.32 0.27 -1.37
N VAL A 47 0.46 -1.00 -1.03
CA VAL A 47 0.80 -2.06 -1.97
C VAL A 47 -0.26 -3.15 -1.89
N ALA A 48 -1.04 -3.31 -2.96
CA ALA A 48 -1.93 -4.46 -3.05
C ALA A 48 -1.12 -5.75 -3.11
N PHE A 49 -1.64 -6.82 -2.52
CA PHE A 49 -1.03 -8.14 -2.60
C PHE A 49 -2.06 -9.26 -2.76
N ALA A 50 -1.58 -10.39 -3.30
CA ALA A 50 -2.31 -11.63 -3.41
C ALA A 50 -1.41 -12.81 -2.98
N GLU A 51 -1.93 -13.67 -2.12
CA GLU A 51 -1.29 -14.93 -1.71
C GLU A 51 -1.89 -16.09 -2.52
N VAL A 52 -1.08 -16.72 -3.36
CA VAL A 52 -1.47 -17.82 -4.25
C VAL A 52 -0.63 -19.04 -3.92
N ASP A 53 -1.24 -20.22 -3.89
CA ASP A 53 -0.53 -21.50 -3.89
C ASP A 53 -0.74 -22.16 -5.25
N ALA A 54 0.36 -22.35 -5.99
CA ALA A 54 0.38 -22.97 -7.31
C ALA A 54 0.97 -24.39 -7.29
N GLY A 55 1.02 -25.03 -6.11
CA GLY A 55 1.52 -26.40 -5.91
C GLY A 55 2.96 -26.48 -5.39
N SER A 56 3.65 -25.34 -5.26
CA SER A 56 4.98 -25.22 -4.65
C SER A 56 4.95 -24.54 -3.26
N GLY A 57 3.75 -24.31 -2.73
CA GLY A 57 3.51 -23.57 -1.49
C GLY A 57 3.06 -22.14 -1.75
N ARG A 58 2.85 -21.41 -0.65
CA ARG A 58 2.30 -20.06 -0.69
C ARG A 58 3.33 -19.06 -1.25
N GLN A 59 2.94 -18.37 -2.31
CA GLN A 59 3.68 -17.28 -2.93
C GLN A 59 2.89 -15.98 -2.82
N ARG A 60 3.60 -14.87 -2.57
CA ARG A 60 3.02 -13.53 -2.49
C ARG A 60 3.36 -12.74 -3.74
N PHE A 61 2.34 -12.15 -4.34
CA PHE A 61 2.46 -11.24 -5.47
C PHE A 61 2.00 -9.86 -5.04
N THR A 62 2.70 -8.82 -5.49
CA THR A 62 2.43 -7.44 -5.12
C THR A 62 2.18 -6.60 -6.36
N GLY A 63 1.26 -5.64 -6.25
CA GLY A 63 1.00 -4.65 -7.29
C GLY A 63 2.05 -3.53 -7.29
N GLN A 64 1.85 -2.57 -8.19
CA GLN A 64 2.61 -1.33 -8.14
C GLN A 64 2.24 -0.55 -6.86
N PRO A 65 3.23 -0.06 -6.08
CA PRO A 65 2.94 0.79 -4.93
C PRO A 65 2.21 2.06 -5.35
N SER A 66 1.14 2.42 -4.62
CA SER A 66 0.50 3.73 -4.71
C SER A 66 0.98 4.63 -3.58
N GLY A 67 1.07 5.93 -3.85
CA GLY A 67 1.58 6.92 -2.89
C GLY A 67 2.87 7.58 -3.40
N PRO A 68 3.61 8.29 -2.53
CA PRO A 68 3.38 8.41 -1.09
C PRO A 68 2.11 9.22 -0.74
N HIS A 69 1.57 8.95 0.45
CA HIS A 69 0.43 9.62 1.08
C HIS A 69 0.85 10.11 2.47
N ALA A 70 0.66 11.40 2.77
CA ALA A 70 0.96 11.95 4.10
C ALA A 70 -0.18 11.66 5.08
N VAL A 71 0.14 11.00 6.20
CA VAL A 71 -0.80 10.69 7.28
C VAL A 71 -0.35 11.36 8.58
N PRO A 72 -1.19 12.20 9.21
CA PRO A 72 -0.81 12.88 10.45
C PRO A 72 -0.62 11.93 11.64
N THR A 73 0.42 12.17 12.45
CA THR A 73 0.74 11.33 13.63
C THR A 73 -0.08 11.68 14.88
N HIS A 74 -0.72 12.85 14.90
CA HIS A 74 -1.39 13.40 16.08
C HIS A 74 -2.86 12.98 16.24
N ARG A 75 -3.40 12.15 15.35
CA ARG A 75 -4.78 11.64 15.38
C ARG A 75 -4.82 10.16 14.97
N SER A 76 -5.95 9.48 15.17
CA SER A 76 -6.13 8.14 14.62
C SER A 76 -6.01 8.17 13.09
N ALA A 77 -5.24 7.23 12.55
CA ALA A 77 -5.05 7.02 11.13
C ALA A 77 -6.04 6.01 10.51
N THR A 78 -6.90 5.36 11.32
CA THR A 78 -7.77 4.27 10.84
C THR A 78 -8.63 4.70 9.64
N ALA A 79 -9.28 5.87 9.72
CA ALA A 79 -10.11 6.37 8.63
C ALA A 79 -9.30 6.73 7.37
N ASP A 80 -8.10 7.28 7.54
CA ASP A 80 -7.20 7.61 6.42
C ASP A 80 -6.77 6.32 5.70
N LEU A 81 -6.40 5.28 6.45
CA LEU A 81 -6.02 3.98 5.89
C LEU A 81 -7.18 3.30 5.15
N LEU A 82 -8.38 3.31 5.73
CA LEU A 82 -9.56 2.75 5.07
C LEU A 82 -9.88 3.50 3.76
N GLY A 83 -9.77 4.82 3.76
CA GLY A 83 -9.95 5.64 2.56
C GLY A 83 -8.96 5.29 1.42
N PHE A 84 -7.73 4.90 1.75
CA PHE A 84 -6.74 4.48 0.74
C PHE A 84 -7.04 3.10 0.15
N ILE A 85 -7.67 2.19 0.91
CA ILE A 85 -8.02 0.85 0.43
C ILE A 85 -9.13 0.91 -0.62
N ASP A 86 -10.14 1.75 -0.38
CA ASP A 86 -11.27 1.93 -1.29
C ASP A 86 -10.87 2.60 -2.62
N GLY A 87 -9.68 3.21 -2.67
CA GLY A 87 -9.24 4.11 -3.74
C GLY A 87 -8.78 3.47 -5.05
N SER A 88 -7.92 2.43 -5.06
CA SER A 88 -7.39 1.94 -6.36
C SER A 88 -6.61 0.63 -6.40
N ALA A 89 -6.27 -0.04 -5.29
CA ALA A 89 -5.17 -1.01 -5.35
C ALA A 89 -5.60 -2.45 -5.75
N ALA A 90 -6.86 -2.85 -5.50
CA ALA A 90 -7.26 -4.25 -5.59
C ALA A 90 -7.49 -4.76 -7.03
N ASP A 91 -7.94 -3.90 -7.94
CA ASP A 91 -8.34 -4.30 -9.31
C ASP A 91 -7.15 -4.44 -10.25
N ASP A 92 -6.10 -3.63 -10.07
CA ASP A 92 -4.91 -3.64 -10.92
C ASP A 92 -4.07 -4.92 -10.74
N LEU A 93 -4.04 -5.47 -9.51
CA LEU A 93 -3.25 -6.66 -9.23
C LEU A 93 -3.82 -7.92 -9.90
N LEU A 94 -5.15 -8.06 -9.99
CA LEU A 94 -5.75 -9.21 -10.66
C LEU A 94 -5.35 -9.27 -12.14
N ALA A 95 -5.31 -8.12 -12.82
CA ALA A 95 -4.83 -8.04 -14.20
C ALA A 95 -3.33 -8.39 -14.30
N ALA A 96 -2.51 -7.90 -13.37
CA ALA A 96 -1.07 -8.17 -13.34
C ALA A 96 -0.74 -9.66 -13.13
N LEU A 97 -1.51 -10.39 -12.31
CA LEU A 97 -1.34 -11.83 -12.09
C LEU A 97 -1.46 -12.63 -13.40
N GLY A 98 -2.34 -12.21 -14.32
CA GLY A 98 -2.48 -12.82 -15.63
C GLY A 98 -1.22 -12.70 -16.50
N ILE A 99 -0.51 -11.57 -16.42
CA ILE A 99 0.77 -11.34 -17.11
C ILE A 99 1.85 -12.28 -16.57
N HIS A 100 1.84 -12.57 -15.27
CA HIS A 100 2.74 -13.55 -14.64
C HIS A 100 2.35 -15.02 -14.90
N GLY A 101 1.38 -15.28 -15.79
CA GLY A 101 0.95 -16.64 -16.16
C GLY A 101 0.06 -17.30 -15.12
N ILE A 102 -0.38 -16.57 -14.09
CA ILE A 102 -1.20 -17.10 -13.00
C ILE A 102 -2.67 -16.94 -13.38
N LYS A 103 -3.35 -18.07 -13.60
CA LYS A 103 -4.77 -18.10 -13.90
C LYS A 103 -5.58 -18.08 -12.60
N VAL A 104 -5.96 -16.89 -12.15
CA VAL A 104 -6.88 -16.71 -11.02
C VAL A 104 -8.27 -16.37 -11.55
N SER A 105 -9.29 -17.11 -11.10
CA SER A 105 -10.68 -16.73 -11.35
C SER A 105 -10.98 -15.41 -10.64
N ARG A 106 -11.67 -14.49 -11.32
CA ARG A 106 -12.16 -13.25 -10.70
C ARG A 106 -12.97 -13.53 -9.43
N PHE A 107 -13.79 -14.59 -9.44
CA PHE A 107 -14.58 -14.98 -8.28
C PHE A 107 -13.72 -15.44 -7.11
N ASP A 108 -12.68 -16.26 -7.37
CA ASP A 108 -11.77 -16.72 -6.32
C ASP A 108 -10.95 -15.57 -5.73
N TYR A 109 -10.68 -14.54 -6.54
CA TYR A 109 -9.96 -13.34 -6.10
C TYR A 109 -10.75 -12.54 -5.07
N TYR A 110 -11.98 -12.17 -5.41
CA TYR A 110 -12.82 -11.37 -4.51
C TYR A 110 -13.45 -12.17 -3.37
N ALA A 111 -13.54 -13.51 -3.48
CA ALA A 111 -13.97 -14.37 -2.39
C ALA A 111 -12.85 -14.66 -1.38
N ALA A 112 -11.60 -14.38 -1.71
CA ALA A 112 -10.49 -14.59 -0.80
C ALA A 112 -10.58 -13.65 0.43
N PRO A 113 -10.14 -14.09 1.62
CA PRO A 113 -10.06 -13.22 2.78
C PRO A 113 -9.21 -11.98 2.49
N HIS A 114 -9.79 -10.79 2.74
CA HIS A 114 -9.09 -9.53 2.61
C HIS A 114 -8.34 -9.19 3.89
N ARG A 115 -7.06 -8.82 3.79
CA ARG A 115 -6.20 -8.45 4.92
C ARG A 115 -5.64 -7.04 4.75
N ILE A 116 -5.57 -6.33 5.86
CA ILE A 116 -4.87 -5.05 5.95
C ILE A 116 -3.61 -5.29 6.77
N GLU A 117 -2.45 -5.09 6.14
CA GLU A 117 -1.15 -5.20 6.78
C GLU A 117 -0.54 -3.82 6.96
N VAL A 118 0.04 -3.57 8.13
CA VAL A 118 0.71 -2.31 8.46
C VAL A 118 2.12 -2.66 8.91
N GLY A 119 3.12 -2.13 8.21
CA GLY A 119 4.53 -2.35 8.52
C GLY A 119 4.90 -1.87 9.92
N ASP A 120 5.91 -2.51 10.53
CA ASP A 120 6.26 -2.28 11.94
C ASP A 120 6.70 -0.84 12.24
N VAL A 121 7.30 -0.15 11.27
CA VAL A 121 7.64 1.27 11.41
C VAL A 121 6.37 2.11 11.50
N VAL A 122 5.44 1.88 10.58
CA VAL A 122 4.15 2.60 10.52
C VAL A 122 3.33 2.32 11.79
N ARG A 123 3.23 1.06 12.21
CA ARG A 123 2.50 0.64 13.41
C ARG A 123 3.04 1.30 14.68
N ARG A 124 4.33 1.65 14.73
CA ARG A 124 4.93 2.36 15.88
C ARG A 124 4.72 3.87 15.85
N ARG A 125 4.45 4.45 14.68
CA ARG A 125 4.33 5.90 14.49
C ARG A 125 2.89 6.39 14.40
N LEU A 126 1.98 5.54 13.95
CA LEU A 126 0.56 5.87 13.82
C LEU A 126 -0.25 5.31 14.98
N THR A 127 -1.25 6.08 15.39
CA THR A 127 -2.29 5.62 16.31
C THR A 127 -3.42 5.00 15.49
N LEU A 128 -3.89 3.82 15.89
CA LEU A 128 -5.02 3.11 15.29
C LEU A 128 -6.07 2.85 16.38
N ASP A 129 -7.34 3.15 16.08
CA ASP A 129 -8.51 2.88 16.92
C ASP A 129 -9.41 1.77 16.38
#